data_AF-A0AAV0UZB8-F1
#
_entry.id   AF-A0AAV0UZB8-F1
#
_cell.length_a   1.000
_cell.length_b   1.000
_cell.length_c   1.000
_cell.angle_alpha   90.00
_cell.angle_beta   90.00
_cell.angle_gamma   90.00
#
_symmetry.space_group_name_H-M   'P 1'
#
loop_
_entity.id
_entity.type
_entity.pdbx_description
1 polymer ?
#
loop_
_entity_poly.entity_id
_entity_poly.type
_entity_poly.pdbx_seq_one_letter_code
_entity_poly.pdbx_strand_id
1 'polypeptide(L)'
;MFGGDAALPFSRHSDVLHGPVPTDAVELERLVAELKRRGNAAFQQKVLQEAEVLYTRAIAVTEGSSLPNRHIFYANRSAARCAMGKADQALEDATVCVALDATYAKGLFRKAQALVQLERYKEALAVLDDAKALESSNKSVSALYVKVQALAEKQKEAPAVAPSKQVTTTRGNETRSAASAAPAASASTATSAADATVVEDDVEIVGHVRGYKKLADGRVTTFFNNELTEEAKQLIGDIAPKKVDDLHAVQIKSVDGGSAWNQGNTFEEKDMTTWAKAKLETLVSGVSAPLGPGGDGVVTSVKVSDLEGDASIAVVRGAKRYIFDFAFTLACTLTQGDNVVTGDLKFLDLSSDCGGDYDVEAVVASRYQSEGGKALHAALNSTASPFRQALAAQLAIFVQEYHTF
;
A
#
# COMPACT_ATOMS: atom_id res chain seq x y z
N MET A 1 2.83 36.00 -23.61
CA MET A 1 2.38 34.72 -23.01
C MET A 1 1.75 35.05 -21.67
N PHE A 2 0.42 35.09 -21.62
CA PHE A 2 -0.32 35.33 -20.38
C PHE A 2 -0.37 34.02 -19.58
N GLY A 3 0.36 33.97 -18.48
CA GLY A 3 0.19 32.95 -17.44
C GLY A 3 -1.03 33.35 -16.60
N GLY A 4 -2.20 32.91 -17.04
CA GLY A 4 -3.47 33.14 -16.37
C GLY A 4 -3.92 31.88 -15.65
N ASP A 5 -4.05 32.04 -14.34
CA ASP A 5 -4.85 31.26 -13.41
C ASP A 5 -6.18 30.81 -14.04
N ALA A 6 -6.22 29.60 -14.57
CA ALA A 6 -7.42 28.96 -15.08
C ALA A 6 -7.61 27.66 -14.30
N ALA A 7 -8.07 27.83 -13.05
CA ALA A 7 -8.66 26.77 -12.26
C ALA A 7 -9.73 26.05 -13.10
N LEU A 8 -9.55 24.75 -13.29
CA LEU A 8 -10.66 23.89 -13.64
C LEU A 8 -11.66 23.98 -12.45
N PRO A 9 -12.92 24.38 -12.67
CA PRO A 9 -13.85 24.72 -11.59
C PRO A 9 -14.35 23.52 -10.77
N PHE A 10 -13.77 22.32 -10.97
CA PHE A 10 -14.20 21.08 -10.31
C PHE A 10 -13.02 20.21 -9.87
N SER A 11 -12.00 20.81 -9.23
CA SER A 11 -11.09 20.00 -8.42
C SER A 11 -11.90 19.37 -7.27
N ARG A 12 -11.76 18.06 -7.06
CA ARG A 12 -12.43 17.30 -5.96
C ARG A 12 -12.12 17.86 -4.57
N HIS A 13 -11.17 18.78 -4.46
CA HIS A 13 -10.71 19.39 -3.23
C HIS A 13 -10.86 20.92 -3.21
N SER A 14 -11.63 21.49 -4.16
CA SER A 14 -11.76 22.95 -4.31
C SER A 14 -12.26 23.64 -3.04
N ASP A 15 -13.13 22.99 -2.28
CA ASP A 15 -13.67 23.46 -1.00
C ASP A 15 -12.56 23.70 0.06
N VAL A 16 -11.63 22.76 0.21
CA VAL A 16 -10.54 22.85 1.20
C VAL A 16 -9.33 23.65 0.70
N LEU A 17 -9.13 23.72 -0.62
CA LEU A 17 -8.01 24.43 -1.23
C LEU A 17 -8.27 25.94 -1.35
N HIS A 18 -9.48 26.33 -1.74
CA HIS A 18 -9.83 27.73 -2.02
C HIS A 18 -10.77 28.35 -0.96
N GLY A 19 -11.23 27.56 0.02
CA GLY A 19 -12.04 28.05 1.12
C GLY A 19 -11.28 29.08 1.99
N PRO A 20 -12.02 30.02 2.63
CA PRO A 20 -11.42 30.95 3.59
C PRO A 20 -10.80 30.18 4.75
N VAL A 21 -9.69 30.68 5.28
CA VAL A 21 -9.06 30.09 6.47
C VAL A 21 -9.88 30.51 7.69
N PRO A 22 -10.47 29.57 8.46
CA PRO A 22 -11.24 29.91 9.64
C PRO A 22 -10.35 30.58 10.70
N THR A 23 -10.86 31.61 11.36
CA THR A 23 -10.18 32.28 12.48
C THR A 23 -10.40 31.54 13.79
N ASP A 24 -11.51 30.79 13.90
CA ASP A 24 -11.80 29.97 15.08
C ASP A 24 -10.87 28.76 15.16
N ALA A 25 -10.36 28.48 16.36
CA ALA A 25 -9.35 27.44 16.56
C ALA A 25 -9.90 26.04 16.28
N VAL A 26 -11.17 25.77 16.62
CA VAL A 26 -11.79 24.45 16.44
C VAL A 26 -12.08 24.19 14.96
N GLU A 27 -12.59 25.19 14.24
CA GLU A 27 -12.79 25.10 12.80
C GLU A 27 -11.47 24.98 12.03
N LEU A 28 -10.42 25.66 12.48
CA LEU A 28 -9.08 25.56 11.92
C LEU A 28 -8.50 24.16 12.08
N GLU A 29 -8.61 23.57 13.27
CA GLU A 29 -8.21 22.17 13.53
C GLU A 29 -8.97 21.20 12.63
N ARG A 30 -10.29 21.41 12.46
CA ARG A 30 -11.12 20.59 11.57
C ARG A 30 -10.67 20.69 10.11
N LEU A 31 -10.36 21.89 9.62
CA LEU A 31 -9.83 22.09 8.26
C LEU A 31 -8.48 21.39 8.08
N VAL A 32 -7.58 21.53 9.05
CA VAL A 32 -6.25 20.88 9.03
C VAL A 32 -6.37 19.36 9.07
N ALA A 33 -7.27 18.82 9.90
CA ALA A 33 -7.56 17.39 9.94
C ALA A 33 -8.13 16.87 8.61
N GLU A 34 -9.02 17.65 7.98
CA GLU A 34 -9.61 17.28 6.69
C GLU A 34 -8.58 17.33 5.54
N LEU A 35 -7.73 18.35 5.51
CA LEU A 35 -6.60 18.44 4.57
C LEU A 35 -5.64 17.25 4.74
N LYS A 36 -5.36 16.85 5.99
CA LYS A 36 -4.57 15.65 6.29
C LYS A 36 -5.23 14.39 5.74
N ARG A 37 -6.52 14.20 6.01
CA ARG A 37 -7.29 13.02 5.59
C ARG A 37 -7.31 12.89 4.08
N ARG A 38 -7.67 13.97 3.37
CA ARG A 38 -7.70 14.00 1.90
C ARG A 38 -6.30 13.83 1.29
N GLY A 39 -5.29 14.47 1.86
CA GLY A 39 -3.90 14.32 1.40
C GLY A 39 -3.39 12.89 1.53
N ASN A 40 -3.71 12.22 2.64
CA ASN A 40 -3.36 10.81 2.85
C ASN A 40 -4.10 9.89 1.86
N ALA A 41 -5.38 10.13 1.62
CA ALA A 41 -6.17 9.38 0.64
C ALA A 41 -5.61 9.55 -0.79
N ALA A 42 -5.30 10.79 -1.21
CA ALA A 42 -4.68 11.06 -2.50
C ALA A 42 -3.30 10.37 -2.64
N PHE A 43 -2.49 10.37 -1.57
CA PHE A 43 -1.20 9.67 -1.54
C PHE A 43 -1.37 8.15 -1.69
N GLN A 44 -2.35 7.55 -0.99
CA GLN A 44 -2.65 6.11 -1.09
C GLN A 44 -3.17 5.73 -2.48
N GLN A 45 -3.98 6.60 -3.10
CA GLN A 45 -4.46 6.44 -4.49
C GLN A 45 -3.38 6.71 -5.54
N LYS A 46 -2.13 7.01 -5.13
CA LYS A 46 -0.99 7.36 -5.99
C LYS A 46 -1.20 8.63 -6.83
N VAL A 47 -2.15 9.48 -6.47
CA VAL A 47 -2.36 10.80 -7.08
C VAL A 47 -1.46 11.82 -6.38
N LEU A 48 -0.16 11.70 -6.63
CA LEU A 48 0.88 12.38 -5.83
C LEU A 48 0.88 13.90 -5.98
N GLN A 49 0.48 14.44 -7.15
CA GLN A 49 0.39 15.89 -7.33
C GLN A 49 -0.70 16.50 -6.46
N GLU A 50 -1.87 15.85 -6.37
CA GLU A 50 -2.97 16.33 -5.51
C GLU A 50 -2.60 16.27 -4.03
N ALA A 51 -1.93 15.20 -3.60
CA ALA A 51 -1.41 15.07 -2.25
C ALA A 51 -0.41 16.21 -1.91
N GLU A 52 0.50 16.56 -2.82
CA GLU A 52 1.44 17.67 -2.64
C GLU A 52 0.71 19.00 -2.44
N VAL A 53 -0.32 19.29 -3.24
CA VAL A 53 -1.11 20.53 -3.12
C VAL A 53 -1.86 20.58 -1.79
N LEU A 54 -2.50 19.49 -1.38
CA LEU A 54 -3.23 19.38 -0.11
C LEU A 54 -2.32 19.58 1.11
N TYR A 55 -1.16 18.93 1.14
CA TYR A 55 -0.19 19.13 2.23
C TYR A 55 0.39 20.55 2.22
N THR A 56 0.60 21.15 1.05
CA THR A 56 1.06 22.53 0.94
C THR A 56 0.03 23.49 1.51
N ARG A 57 -1.26 23.27 1.25
CA ARG A 57 -2.34 24.04 1.88
C ARG A 57 -2.35 23.86 3.39
N ALA A 58 -2.20 22.63 3.89
CA ALA A 58 -2.13 22.37 5.33
C ALA A 58 -0.96 23.10 6.01
N ILE A 59 0.20 23.14 5.36
CA ILE A 59 1.38 23.88 5.84
C ILE A 59 1.09 25.38 5.89
N ALA A 60 0.53 25.96 4.82
CA ALA A 60 0.20 27.39 4.78
C ALA A 60 -0.80 27.80 5.87
N VAL A 61 -1.79 26.95 6.15
CA VAL A 61 -2.80 27.18 7.19
C VAL A 61 -2.20 27.05 8.61
N THR A 62 -1.19 26.20 8.78
CA THR A 62 -0.52 25.99 10.08
C THR A 62 0.68 26.92 10.30
N GLU A 63 1.14 27.66 9.29
CA GLU A 63 2.31 28.55 9.39
C GLU A 63 2.07 29.75 10.31
N GLY A 64 0.85 30.28 10.34
CA GLY A 64 0.45 31.42 11.18
C GLY A 64 -0.20 31.07 12.51
N SER A 65 -0.34 29.78 12.84
CA SER A 65 -1.08 29.31 14.01
C SER A 65 -0.22 28.40 14.89
N SER A 66 -0.42 28.45 16.21
CA SER A 66 0.29 27.62 17.20
C SER A 66 -0.26 26.18 17.25
N LEU A 67 -0.54 25.58 16.10
CA LEU A 67 -1.09 24.24 16.02
C LEU A 67 0.01 23.19 16.18
N PRO A 68 -0.22 22.15 17.01
CA PRO A 68 0.72 21.05 17.17
C PRO A 68 0.82 20.21 15.89
N ASN A 69 1.89 19.44 15.75
CA ASN A 69 2.09 18.43 14.70
C ASN A 69 2.30 18.96 13.27
N ARG A 70 2.69 20.23 13.11
CA ARG A 70 3.06 20.81 11.80
C ARG A 70 4.16 20.03 11.07
N HIS A 71 5.11 19.45 11.82
CA HIS A 71 6.20 18.61 11.27
C HIS A 71 5.67 17.41 10.46
N ILE A 72 4.47 16.89 10.77
CA ILE A 72 3.86 15.76 10.06
C ILE A 72 3.54 16.12 8.60
N PHE A 73 3.07 17.34 8.33
CA PHE A 73 2.73 17.76 6.96
C PHE A 73 3.97 17.87 6.07
N TYR A 74 5.08 18.37 6.61
CA TYR A 74 6.36 18.37 5.90
C TYR A 74 6.85 16.95 5.62
N ALA A 75 6.74 16.02 6.59
CA ALA A 75 7.11 14.62 6.36
C ALA A 75 6.25 13.95 5.27
N ASN A 76 4.94 14.19 5.27
CA ASN A 76 4.03 13.62 4.29
C ASN A 76 4.23 14.22 2.89
N ARG A 77 4.46 15.55 2.79
CA ARG A 77 4.80 16.21 1.52
C ARG A 77 6.15 15.74 0.98
N SER A 78 7.15 15.57 1.86
CA SER A 78 8.45 14.98 1.50
C SER A 78 8.27 13.58 0.89
N ALA A 79 7.43 12.73 1.50
CA ALA A 79 7.14 11.41 0.96
C ALA A 79 6.49 11.46 -0.44
N ALA A 80 5.53 12.37 -0.65
CA ALA A 80 4.90 12.59 -1.97
C ALA A 80 5.93 13.05 -3.01
N ARG A 81 6.78 14.01 -2.66
CA ARG A 81 7.84 14.54 -3.55
C ARG A 81 8.89 13.50 -3.88
N CYS A 82 9.33 12.70 -2.91
CA CYS A 82 10.20 11.54 -3.14
C CYS A 82 9.55 10.53 -4.10
N ALA A 83 8.26 10.25 -3.98
CA ALA A 83 7.57 9.33 -4.87
C ALA A 83 7.42 9.89 -6.30
N MET A 84 7.43 11.22 -6.48
CA MET A 84 7.45 11.90 -7.77
C MET A 84 8.86 12.09 -8.36
N GLY A 85 9.92 11.64 -7.69
CA GLY A 85 11.31 11.86 -8.11
C GLY A 85 11.83 13.29 -7.87
N LYS A 86 11.10 14.14 -7.13
CA LYS A 86 11.50 15.50 -6.76
C LYS A 86 12.37 15.47 -5.49
N ALA A 87 13.50 14.79 -5.54
CA ALA A 87 14.30 14.45 -4.36
C ALA A 87 14.89 15.67 -3.62
N ASP A 88 15.29 16.73 -4.32
CA ASP A 88 15.80 17.96 -3.69
C ASP A 88 14.73 18.66 -2.82
N GLN A 89 13.53 18.83 -3.37
CA GLN A 89 12.40 19.43 -2.64
C GLN A 89 11.94 18.55 -1.48
N ALA A 90 12.04 17.23 -1.64
CA ALA A 90 11.74 16.29 -0.56
C ALA A 90 12.75 16.38 0.59
N LEU A 91 14.02 16.63 0.28
CA LEU A 91 15.08 16.84 1.28
C LEU A 91 14.88 18.14 2.06
N GLU A 92 14.50 19.23 1.38
CA GLU A 92 14.15 20.50 2.02
C GLU A 92 13.03 20.31 3.04
N ASP A 93 11.92 19.69 2.62
CA ASP A 93 10.78 19.40 3.49
C ASP A 93 11.16 18.51 4.69
N ALA A 94 11.93 17.45 4.44
CA ALA A 94 12.36 16.55 5.52
C ALA A 94 13.32 17.23 6.50
N THR A 95 14.14 18.18 6.02
CA THR A 95 15.03 18.97 6.87
C THR A 95 14.24 19.93 7.76
N VAL A 96 13.21 20.59 7.21
CA VAL A 96 12.30 21.43 8.00
C VAL A 96 11.52 20.58 9.02
N CYS A 97 11.06 19.39 8.62
CA CYS A 97 10.38 18.46 9.53
C CYS A 97 11.24 18.11 10.77
N VAL A 98 12.51 17.74 10.55
CA VAL A 98 13.44 17.41 11.65
C VAL A 98 13.80 18.63 12.48
N ALA A 99 13.88 19.82 11.88
CA ALA A 99 14.10 21.07 12.61
C ALA A 99 12.92 21.44 13.52
N LEU A 100 11.69 21.11 13.11
CA LEU A 100 10.48 21.32 13.91
C LEU A 100 10.32 20.28 15.03
N ASP A 101 10.67 19.03 14.77
CA ASP A 101 10.66 17.96 15.77
C ASP A 101 11.78 16.94 15.49
N ALA A 102 12.86 17.05 16.28
CA ALA A 102 14.00 16.15 16.19
C ALA A 102 13.72 14.74 16.73
N THR A 103 12.66 14.56 17.52
CA THR A 103 12.26 13.26 18.08
C THR A 103 11.41 12.43 17.12
N TYR A 104 10.94 13.05 16.02
CA TYR A 104 10.09 12.41 15.04
C TYR A 104 10.89 11.47 14.11
N ALA A 105 11.06 10.21 14.52
CA ALA A 105 11.82 9.19 13.78
C ALA A 105 11.40 9.01 12.31
N LYS A 106 10.10 9.17 12.02
CA LYS A 106 9.58 9.14 10.64
C LYS A 106 10.13 10.29 9.78
N GLY A 107 10.34 11.47 10.36
CA GLY A 107 10.94 12.63 9.67
C GLY A 107 12.39 12.37 9.27
N LEU A 108 13.20 11.81 10.19
CA LEU A 108 14.56 11.38 9.90
C LEU A 108 14.60 10.29 8.83
N PHE A 109 13.68 9.33 8.89
CA PHE A 109 13.54 8.31 7.85
C PHE A 109 13.22 8.92 6.47
N ARG A 110 12.31 9.91 6.39
CA ARG A 110 12.03 10.62 5.12
C ARG A 110 13.26 11.38 4.61
N LYS A 111 14.01 12.02 5.50
CA LYS A 111 15.26 12.72 5.15
C LYS A 111 16.29 11.76 4.57
N ALA A 112 16.48 10.59 5.19
CA ALA A 112 17.34 9.55 4.67
C ALA A 112 16.87 9.05 3.29
N GLN A 113 15.56 8.81 3.10
CA GLN A 113 15.01 8.40 1.80
C GLN A 113 15.31 9.42 0.69
N ALA A 114 15.18 10.72 0.97
CA ALA A 114 15.49 11.79 0.02
C ALA A 114 17.00 11.82 -0.31
N LEU A 115 17.87 11.72 0.69
CA LEU A 115 19.33 11.67 0.50
C LEU A 115 19.77 10.46 -0.33
N VAL A 116 19.10 9.32 -0.17
CA VAL A 116 19.37 8.11 -0.98
C VAL A 116 19.00 8.31 -2.44
N GLN A 117 17.89 9.00 -2.73
CA GLN A 117 17.53 9.35 -4.12
C GLN A 117 18.50 10.34 -4.74
N LEU A 118 19.12 11.21 -3.93
CA LEU A 118 20.16 12.14 -4.36
C LEU A 118 21.57 11.52 -4.37
N GLU A 119 21.69 10.21 -4.14
CA GLU A 119 22.97 9.47 -4.09
C GLU A 119 23.96 9.99 -3.03
N ARG A 120 23.47 10.71 -2.01
CA ARG A 120 24.24 11.24 -0.88
C ARG A 120 24.28 10.25 0.27
N TYR A 121 24.83 9.06 0.01
CA TYR A 121 24.71 7.92 0.94
C TYR A 121 25.41 8.13 2.28
N LYS A 122 26.54 8.85 2.33
CA LYS A 122 27.26 9.14 3.58
C LYS A 122 26.40 9.94 4.57
N GLU A 123 25.70 10.95 4.06
CA GLU A 123 24.81 11.78 4.87
C GLU A 123 23.54 11.00 5.24
N ALA A 124 23.04 10.14 4.35
CA ALA A 124 21.91 9.27 4.65
C ALA A 124 22.20 8.31 5.81
N LEU A 125 23.41 7.73 5.88
CA LEU A 125 23.81 6.85 6.97
C LEU A 125 23.83 7.58 8.32
N ALA A 126 24.41 8.78 8.38
CA ALA A 126 24.42 9.58 9.60
C ALA A 126 23.00 9.87 10.12
N VAL A 127 22.08 10.24 9.23
CA VAL A 127 20.67 10.47 9.59
C VAL A 127 19.96 9.18 10.03
N LEU A 128 20.33 8.03 9.46
CA LEU A 128 19.76 6.74 9.87
C LEU A 128 20.32 6.26 11.21
N ASP A 129 21.57 6.58 11.55
CA ASP A 129 22.13 6.35 12.88
C ASP A 129 21.36 7.15 13.94
N ASP A 130 21.08 8.43 13.68
CA ASP A 130 20.22 9.27 14.54
C ASP A 130 18.81 8.66 14.69
N ALA A 131 18.21 8.21 13.58
CA ALA A 131 16.90 7.57 13.60
C ALA A 131 16.89 6.25 14.40
N LYS A 132 17.97 5.47 14.31
CA LYS A 132 18.13 4.20 15.03
C LYS A 132 18.38 4.42 16.53
N ALA A 133 19.03 5.51 16.91
CA ALA A 133 19.19 5.91 18.31
C ALA A 133 17.83 6.24 18.96
N LEU A 134 16.90 6.83 18.21
CA LEU A 134 15.55 7.11 18.68
C LEU A 134 14.64 5.87 18.69
N GLU A 135 14.64 5.06 17.63
CA GLU A 135 13.82 3.85 17.51
C GLU A 135 14.65 2.62 17.06
N SER A 136 15.34 2.00 18.00
CA SER A 136 16.20 0.83 17.74
C SER A 136 15.45 -0.42 17.24
N SER A 137 14.14 -0.52 17.50
CA SER A 137 13.28 -1.64 17.09
C SER A 137 12.66 -1.47 15.70
N ASN A 138 12.84 -0.31 15.04
CA ASN A 138 12.18 -0.02 13.77
C ASN A 138 12.83 -0.80 12.60
N LYS A 139 12.12 -1.84 12.14
CA LYS A 139 12.56 -2.70 11.03
C LYS A 139 12.76 -1.94 9.72
N SER A 140 11.97 -0.89 9.46
CA SER A 140 12.07 -0.10 8.22
C SER A 140 13.35 0.74 8.19
N VAL A 141 13.73 1.34 9.32
CA VAL A 141 15.00 2.08 9.45
C VAL A 141 16.19 1.14 9.29
N SER A 142 16.15 -0.01 9.95
CA SER A 142 17.22 -1.03 9.85
C SER A 142 17.37 -1.58 8.43
N ALA A 143 16.26 -1.86 7.74
CA ALA A 143 16.29 -2.33 6.36
C ALA A 143 16.84 -1.26 5.39
N LEU A 144 16.47 0.00 5.58
CA LEU A 144 17.02 1.10 4.79
C LEU A 144 18.51 1.28 5.07
N TYR A 145 18.96 1.18 6.33
CA TYR A 145 20.37 1.27 6.70
C TYR A 145 21.24 0.27 5.94
N VAL A 146 20.88 -1.02 5.96
CA VAL A 146 21.61 -2.08 5.25
C VAL A 146 21.64 -1.80 3.73
N LYS A 147 20.51 -1.35 3.17
CA LYS A 147 20.43 -0.98 1.75
C LYS A 147 21.38 0.18 1.41
N VAL A 148 21.39 1.23 2.22
CA VAL A 148 22.24 2.41 1.99
C VAL A 148 23.72 2.07 2.16
N GLN A 149 24.06 1.21 3.12
CA GLN A 149 25.43 0.73 3.31
C GLN A 149 25.94 -0.01 2.07
N ALA A 150 25.16 -0.95 1.54
CA ALA A 150 25.51 -1.66 0.31
C ALA A 150 25.63 -0.72 -0.90
N LEU A 151 24.76 0.29 -1.02
CA LEU A 151 24.85 1.30 -2.08
C LEU A 151 26.10 2.19 -1.93
N ALA A 152 26.46 2.56 -0.70
CA ALA A 152 27.66 3.35 -0.42
C ALA A 152 28.95 2.57 -0.73
N GLU A 153 29.00 1.28 -0.41
CA GLU A 153 30.11 0.38 -0.75
C GLU A 153 30.25 0.22 -2.27
N LYS A 154 29.13 -0.02 -2.97
CA LYS A 154 29.12 -0.09 -4.44
C LYS A 154 29.56 1.21 -5.11
N GLN A 155 29.19 2.37 -4.56
CA GLN A 155 29.64 3.68 -5.06
C GLN A 155 31.14 3.90 -4.84
N LYS A 156 31.73 3.27 -3.81
CA LYS A 156 33.17 3.35 -3.50
C LYS A 156 34.01 2.41 -4.37
N GLU A 157 33.44 1.29 -4.81
CA GLU A 157 34.07 0.31 -5.70
C GLU A 157 34.03 0.70 -7.18
N ALA A 158 33.09 1.58 -7.57
CA ALA A 158 33.09 2.18 -8.91
C ALA A 158 34.33 3.07 -9.08
N PRO A 159 35.11 2.94 -10.17
CA PRO A 159 36.26 3.81 -10.43
C PRO A 159 35.80 5.27 -10.47
N ALA A 160 36.52 6.14 -9.75
CA ALA A 160 36.20 7.55 -9.59
C ALA A 160 36.13 8.28 -10.94
N VAL A 161 34.95 8.34 -11.55
CA VAL A 161 34.66 9.27 -12.65
C VAL A 161 34.48 10.65 -12.03
N ALA A 162 35.29 11.59 -12.51
CA ALA A 162 35.43 12.95 -11.99
C ALA A 162 34.08 13.67 -11.75
N PRO A 163 33.98 14.54 -10.73
CA PRO A 163 32.75 15.27 -10.44
C PRO A 163 32.41 16.21 -11.59
N SER A 164 31.23 16.00 -12.19
CA SER A 164 30.61 16.95 -13.12
C SER A 164 30.37 18.27 -12.37
N LYS A 165 31.01 19.35 -12.85
CA LYS A 165 30.84 20.69 -12.30
C LYS A 165 29.38 21.12 -12.47
N GLN A 166 28.76 21.54 -11.37
CA GLN A 166 27.52 22.29 -11.36
C GLN A 166 27.65 23.51 -12.28
N VAL A 167 26.86 23.56 -13.36
CA VAL A 167 26.69 24.77 -14.17
C VAL A 167 25.61 25.61 -13.49
N THR A 168 26.07 26.60 -12.72
CA THR A 168 25.25 27.70 -12.24
C THR A 168 24.83 28.57 -13.43
N THR A 169 23.55 28.90 -13.46
CA THR A 169 22.87 29.77 -14.39
C THR A 169 23.46 31.18 -14.40
N THR A 170 23.86 31.67 -15.58
CA THR A 170 23.92 33.11 -15.88
C THR A 170 22.99 33.42 -17.03
N ARG A 171 21.90 34.11 -16.68
CA ARG A 171 20.92 34.72 -17.57
C ARG A 171 21.58 35.90 -18.30
N GLY A 172 22.00 35.69 -19.54
CA GLY A 172 22.46 36.71 -20.47
C GLY A 172 21.43 36.93 -21.57
N ASN A 173 20.84 38.11 -21.59
CA ASN A 173 19.86 38.56 -22.55
C ASN A 173 20.57 39.16 -23.77
N GLU A 174 20.56 38.50 -24.93
CA GLU A 174 20.85 39.16 -26.21
C GLU A 174 19.93 38.68 -27.33
N THR A 175 19.26 39.66 -27.91
CA THR A 175 18.48 39.63 -29.14
C THR A 175 19.35 39.42 -30.37
N ARG A 176 18.91 38.62 -31.36
CA ARG A 176 18.61 39.05 -32.76
C ARG A 176 18.39 37.90 -33.75
N SER A 177 17.33 38.07 -34.54
CA SER A 177 17.16 37.74 -35.97
C SER A 177 17.15 36.29 -36.48
N ALA A 178 15.92 35.83 -36.73
CA ALA A 178 15.30 35.47 -38.01
C ALA A 178 16.12 34.86 -39.19
N ALA A 179 15.41 33.93 -39.86
CA ALA A 179 15.58 33.35 -41.21
C ALA A 179 16.60 32.19 -41.34
N SER A 180 16.38 31.11 -42.09
CA SER A 180 15.26 30.63 -42.92
C SER A 180 15.59 29.20 -43.39
N ALA A 181 14.54 28.45 -43.78
CA ALA A 181 14.53 27.41 -44.83
C ALA A 181 15.14 26.01 -44.56
N ALA A 182 14.24 25.02 -44.44
CA ALA A 182 14.38 23.68 -45.06
C ALA A 182 14.09 23.79 -46.59
N PRO A 183 14.21 22.76 -47.46
CA PRO A 183 14.35 21.32 -47.21
C PRO A 183 15.29 20.55 -48.18
N ALA A 184 15.37 19.21 -48.00
CA ALA A 184 15.24 18.17 -49.03
C ALA A 184 16.27 17.01 -48.93
N ALA A 185 15.76 15.83 -49.26
CA ALA A 185 16.35 14.51 -49.12
C ALA A 185 17.24 14.08 -50.30
N SER A 186 18.14 13.12 -50.06
CA SER A 186 18.44 12.04 -51.03
C SER A 186 19.21 10.90 -50.38
N ALA A 187 18.76 9.68 -50.65
CA ALA A 187 19.39 8.41 -50.30
C ALA A 187 20.51 8.02 -51.28
N SER A 188 21.54 7.32 -50.80
CA SER A 188 22.26 6.28 -51.57
C SER A 188 23.21 5.44 -50.68
N THR A 189 22.83 4.17 -50.51
CA THR A 189 23.62 2.94 -50.73
C THR A 189 25.05 2.77 -50.17
N ALA A 190 25.17 1.74 -49.31
CA ALA A 190 26.21 0.72 -49.13
C ALA A 190 27.71 1.11 -49.08
N THR A 191 28.42 0.63 -48.06
CA THR A 191 29.37 -0.50 -48.16
C THR A 191 29.76 -0.98 -46.75
N SER A 192 29.74 -2.30 -46.57
CA SER A 192 30.16 -3.06 -45.39
C SER A 192 31.67 -3.24 -45.31
N ALA A 193 32.25 -3.17 -44.11
CA ALA A 193 33.49 -3.84 -43.75
C ALA A 193 33.46 -4.17 -42.26
N ALA A 194 33.12 -5.42 -41.92
CA ALA A 194 33.28 -5.98 -40.59
C ALA A 194 34.24 -7.16 -40.69
N ASP A 195 35.23 -7.10 -39.81
CA ASP A 195 36.39 -7.95 -39.65
C ASP A 195 36.00 -9.38 -39.26
N ALA A 196 36.74 -10.35 -39.82
CA ALA A 196 36.41 -11.77 -39.81
C ALA A 196 37.12 -12.50 -38.66
N THR A 197 36.35 -13.07 -37.74
CA THR A 197 36.81 -14.17 -36.88
C THR A 197 36.05 -15.44 -37.26
N VAL A 198 36.81 -16.39 -37.79
CA VAL A 198 36.41 -17.73 -38.23
C VAL A 198 35.90 -18.53 -37.04
N VAL A 199 34.68 -19.06 -37.16
CA VAL A 199 34.20 -20.21 -36.40
C VAL A 199 33.77 -21.24 -37.44
N GLU A 200 34.50 -22.35 -37.51
CA GLU A 200 34.22 -23.46 -38.41
C GLU A 200 32.97 -24.20 -37.91
N ASP A 201 31.89 -24.17 -38.69
CA ASP A 201 30.81 -25.14 -38.65
C ASP A 201 30.79 -25.84 -40.01
N ASP A 202 30.84 -27.18 -39.98
CA ASP A 202 30.11 -28.11 -40.89
C ASP A 202 30.84 -29.46 -41.01
N VAL A 203 30.59 -30.36 -40.05
CA VAL A 203 30.72 -31.81 -40.29
C VAL A 203 29.33 -32.38 -40.53
N GLU A 204 29.10 -32.75 -41.79
CA GLU A 204 28.03 -33.55 -42.37
C GLU A 204 27.07 -34.27 -41.40
N ILE A 205 25.82 -33.79 -41.32
CA ILE A 205 24.69 -34.62 -40.83
C ILE A 205 23.90 -35.12 -42.06
N VAL A 206 24.35 -36.25 -42.60
CA VAL A 206 23.56 -37.05 -43.55
C VAL A 206 23.14 -38.34 -42.86
N GLY A 207 21.84 -38.46 -42.55
CA GLY A 207 21.19 -39.77 -42.35
C GLY A 207 20.32 -39.94 -41.10
N HIS A 208 19.02 -40.06 -41.35
CA HIS A 208 18.00 -40.74 -40.51
C HIS A 208 17.65 -40.10 -39.16
N VAL A 209 16.70 -39.17 -39.23
CA VAL A 209 15.81 -38.77 -38.13
C VAL A 209 14.97 -39.98 -37.69
N ARG A 210 15.48 -40.80 -36.76
CA ARG A 210 14.64 -41.70 -35.95
C ARG A 210 15.23 -41.94 -34.56
N GLY A 211 14.80 -41.09 -33.62
CA GLY A 211 14.44 -41.45 -32.25
C GLY A 211 15.54 -41.76 -31.24
N TYR A 212 16.73 -42.19 -31.64
CA TYR A 212 17.73 -42.65 -30.66
C TYR A 212 19.18 -42.30 -31.03
N LYS A 213 19.96 -41.89 -30.02
CA LYS A 213 21.40 -41.64 -30.04
C LYS A 213 22.12 -42.76 -29.29
N LYS A 214 23.29 -43.16 -29.78
CA LYS A 214 24.16 -44.11 -29.08
C LYS A 214 25.12 -43.37 -28.15
N LEU A 215 25.18 -43.79 -26.90
CA LEU A 215 26.14 -43.35 -25.90
C LEU A 215 27.54 -43.89 -26.22
N ALA A 216 28.57 -43.25 -25.68
CA ALA A 216 29.95 -43.74 -25.74
C ALA A 216 30.10 -45.17 -25.16
N ASP A 217 29.21 -45.55 -24.25
CA ASP A 217 29.11 -46.88 -23.62
C ASP A 217 28.25 -47.89 -24.43
N GLY A 218 27.92 -47.57 -25.68
CA GLY A 218 27.20 -48.45 -26.62
C GLY A 218 25.69 -48.57 -26.41
N ARG A 219 25.14 -47.98 -25.34
CA ARG A 219 23.68 -47.96 -25.06
C ARG A 219 22.95 -46.98 -25.98
N VAL A 220 21.72 -47.33 -26.38
CA VAL A 220 20.87 -46.53 -27.26
C VAL A 220 19.83 -45.78 -26.41
N THR A 221 19.85 -44.44 -26.40
CA THR A 221 18.91 -43.60 -25.64
C THR A 221 18.21 -42.61 -26.56
N THR A 222 17.10 -42.00 -26.13
CA THR A 222 16.41 -40.99 -26.96
C THR A 222 17.22 -39.69 -27.01
N PHE A 223 17.09 -38.91 -28.09
CA PHE A 223 17.79 -37.62 -28.24
C PHE A 223 17.45 -36.58 -27.17
N PHE A 224 16.39 -36.78 -26.39
CA PHE A 224 15.99 -35.90 -25.28
C PHE A 224 16.63 -36.29 -23.93
N ASN A 225 17.42 -37.37 -23.88
CA ASN A 225 18.19 -37.70 -22.69
C ASN A 225 19.47 -36.85 -22.66
N ASN A 226 19.52 -35.90 -21.74
CA ASN A 226 20.73 -35.15 -21.45
C ASN A 226 21.61 -35.96 -20.50
N GLU A 227 22.77 -36.41 -20.97
CA GLU A 227 23.76 -37.04 -20.11
C GLU A 227 24.41 -35.97 -19.25
N LEU A 228 24.24 -36.07 -17.93
CA LEU A 228 24.92 -35.16 -17.03
C LEU A 228 26.43 -35.33 -17.18
N THR A 229 27.11 -34.24 -17.51
CA THR A 229 28.57 -34.15 -17.53
C THR A 229 29.15 -34.58 -16.17
N GLU A 230 30.35 -35.13 -16.15
CA GLU A 230 31.01 -35.56 -14.91
C GLU A 230 31.13 -34.42 -13.87
N GLU A 231 31.31 -33.18 -14.33
CA GLU A 231 31.26 -31.98 -13.49
C GLU A 231 29.86 -31.77 -12.85
N ALA A 232 28.79 -31.96 -13.63
CA ALA A 232 27.42 -31.87 -13.13
C ALA A 232 27.07 -33.01 -12.16
N LYS A 233 27.58 -34.22 -12.39
CA LYS A 233 27.45 -35.35 -11.46
C LYS A 233 28.19 -35.06 -10.14
N GLN A 234 29.38 -34.46 -10.22
CA GLN A 234 30.14 -34.03 -9.03
C GLN A 234 29.44 -32.91 -8.26
N LEU A 235 28.80 -31.95 -8.95
CA LEU A 235 28.03 -30.88 -8.32
C LEU A 235 26.77 -31.39 -7.59
N ILE A 236 26.07 -32.35 -8.19
CA ILE A 236 24.87 -32.95 -7.61
C ILE A 236 25.22 -33.79 -6.38
N GLY A 237 26.38 -34.45 -6.41
CA GLY A 237 26.86 -35.28 -5.31
C GLY A 237 25.93 -36.47 -5.02
N ASP A 238 25.95 -36.93 -3.76
CA ASP A 238 25.10 -38.03 -3.30
C ASP A 238 23.74 -37.50 -2.83
N ILE A 239 22.74 -37.62 -3.71
CA ILE A 239 21.33 -37.27 -3.46
C ILE A 239 20.56 -38.39 -2.76
N ALA A 240 21.21 -39.51 -2.43
CA ALA A 240 20.55 -40.59 -1.72
C ALA A 240 20.04 -40.05 -0.37
N PRO A 241 18.76 -40.31 0.00
CA PRO A 241 18.22 -39.90 1.28
C PRO A 241 19.08 -40.47 2.41
N LYS A 242 19.77 -39.61 3.15
CA LYS A 242 20.57 -40.01 4.30
C LYS A 242 19.66 -40.13 5.52
N LYS A 243 19.89 -41.16 6.33
CA LYS A 243 19.19 -41.34 7.60
C LYS A 243 19.55 -40.17 8.52
N VAL A 244 18.54 -39.53 9.09
CA VAL A 244 18.74 -38.44 10.05
C VAL A 244 19.14 -39.06 11.39
N ASP A 245 20.36 -38.76 11.85
CA ASP A 245 20.90 -39.31 13.10
C ASP A 245 20.38 -38.59 14.35
N ASP A 246 19.95 -37.34 14.21
CA ASP A 246 19.45 -36.52 15.30
C ASP A 246 18.01 -36.07 15.02
N LEU A 247 17.04 -36.79 15.61
CA LEU A 247 15.60 -36.56 15.45
C LEU A 247 15.15 -35.19 15.99
N HIS A 248 16.00 -34.49 16.75
CA HIS A 248 15.69 -33.20 17.36
C HIS A 248 16.40 -32.00 16.72
N ALA A 249 17.28 -32.20 15.73
CA ALA A 249 18.03 -31.12 15.09
C ALA A 249 17.15 -30.17 14.25
N VAL A 250 15.98 -30.64 13.80
CA VAL A 250 15.03 -29.85 13.01
C VAL A 250 13.80 -29.53 13.87
N GLN A 251 13.97 -28.65 14.87
CA GLN A 251 12.83 -28.07 15.57
C GLN A 251 12.22 -26.95 14.71
N ILE A 252 11.30 -27.32 13.83
CA ILE A 252 10.45 -26.33 13.17
C ILE A 252 9.49 -25.77 14.21
N LYS A 253 9.45 -24.44 14.30
CA LYS A 253 8.48 -23.72 15.13
C LYS A 253 7.07 -24.03 14.60
N SER A 254 6.41 -25.00 15.20
CA SER A 254 4.98 -25.21 15.01
C SER A 254 4.25 -23.93 15.42
N VAL A 255 3.37 -23.43 14.55
CA VAL A 255 2.46 -22.35 14.90
C VAL A 255 1.26 -22.98 15.58
N ASP A 256 0.89 -22.45 16.73
CA ASP A 256 -0.30 -22.87 17.45
C ASP A 256 -1.55 -22.70 16.57
N GLY A 257 -2.24 -23.80 16.25
CA GLY A 257 -3.37 -23.86 15.32
C GLY A 257 -3.05 -24.29 13.87
N GLY A 258 -1.78 -24.50 13.51
CA GLY A 258 -1.39 -25.16 12.26
C GLY A 258 -1.37 -26.69 12.38
N SER A 259 -1.58 -27.40 11.28
CA SER A 259 -1.50 -28.86 11.26
C SER A 259 -0.10 -29.35 11.62
N ALA A 260 -0.03 -30.47 12.35
CA ALA A 260 1.24 -31.12 12.71
C ALA A 260 2.09 -31.54 11.48
N TRP A 261 1.47 -31.58 10.30
CA TRP A 261 2.09 -31.89 9.01
C TRP A 261 2.74 -30.68 8.33
N ASN A 262 2.44 -29.45 8.76
CA ASN A 262 2.98 -28.22 8.17
C ASN A 262 4.34 -27.80 8.76
N GLN A 263 5.23 -28.78 8.85
CA GLN A 263 6.62 -28.64 9.26
C GLN A 263 7.47 -27.89 8.20
N GLY A 264 6.96 -27.75 6.97
CA GLY A 264 7.66 -27.09 5.86
C GLY A 264 7.47 -25.58 5.75
N ASN A 265 6.71 -24.93 6.66
CA ASN A 265 6.29 -23.53 6.49
C ASN A 265 5.44 -23.32 5.21
N THR A 266 4.76 -24.38 4.78
CA THR A 266 3.89 -24.46 3.60
C THR A 266 2.59 -23.70 3.86
N PHE A 267 1.90 -23.28 2.80
CA PHE A 267 0.56 -22.69 2.89
C PHE A 267 -0.43 -23.71 3.46
N GLU A 268 -1.16 -23.34 4.50
CA GLU A 268 -2.28 -24.10 5.05
C GLU A 268 -3.46 -23.16 5.24
N GLU A 269 -4.66 -23.59 4.85
CA GLU A 269 -5.88 -22.79 4.94
C GLU A 269 -6.97 -23.61 5.63
N LYS A 270 -7.63 -22.98 6.60
CA LYS A 270 -8.76 -23.54 7.31
C LYS A 270 -10.00 -22.75 6.98
N ASP A 271 -10.98 -23.40 6.37
CA ASP A 271 -12.31 -22.82 6.15
C ASP A 271 -13.03 -22.64 7.50
N MET A 272 -13.52 -21.42 7.72
CA MET A 272 -14.25 -20.98 8.90
C MET A 272 -15.61 -20.36 8.52
N THR A 273 -16.04 -20.49 7.27
CA THR A 273 -17.24 -19.86 6.72
C THR A 273 -18.49 -20.20 7.53
N THR A 274 -18.70 -21.47 7.87
CA THR A 274 -19.88 -21.92 8.63
C THR A 274 -19.94 -21.30 10.03
N TRP A 275 -18.79 -21.24 10.72
CA TRP A 275 -18.69 -20.61 12.04
C TRP A 275 -18.94 -19.11 11.93
N ALA A 276 -18.31 -18.45 10.96
CA ALA A 276 -18.38 -17.02 10.78
C ALA A 276 -19.80 -16.55 10.47
N LYS A 277 -20.51 -17.24 9.56
CA LYS A 277 -21.90 -16.92 9.22
C LYS A 277 -22.83 -17.05 10.43
N ALA A 278 -22.74 -18.15 11.17
CA ALA A 278 -23.58 -18.37 12.36
C ALA A 278 -23.30 -17.34 13.46
N LYS A 279 -22.02 -16.99 13.66
CA LYS A 279 -21.61 -16.01 14.67
C LYS A 279 -22.06 -14.60 14.30
N LEU A 280 -21.89 -14.21 13.03
CA LEU A 280 -22.33 -12.92 12.51
C LEU A 280 -23.84 -12.76 12.72
N GLU A 281 -24.65 -13.74 12.30
CA GLU A 281 -26.11 -13.72 12.47
C GLU A 281 -26.52 -13.54 13.94
N THR A 282 -25.82 -14.21 14.86
CA THR A 282 -26.08 -14.12 16.30
C THR A 282 -25.72 -12.74 16.88
N LEU A 283 -24.61 -12.15 16.45
CA LEU A 283 -24.10 -10.88 17.00
C LEU A 283 -24.83 -9.65 16.48
N VAL A 284 -25.23 -9.67 15.20
CA VAL A 284 -25.87 -8.51 14.57
C VAL A 284 -27.40 -8.52 14.70
N SER A 285 -28.00 -9.64 15.10
CA SER A 285 -29.44 -9.72 15.36
C SER A 285 -29.76 -9.30 16.80
N GLY A 286 -30.80 -8.50 17.00
CA GLY A 286 -31.25 -8.04 18.32
C GLY A 286 -30.46 -6.87 18.94
N VAL A 287 -29.51 -6.28 18.21
CA VAL A 287 -28.85 -5.03 18.61
C VAL A 287 -29.89 -3.90 18.65
N SER A 288 -29.97 -3.21 19.78
CA SER A 288 -30.88 -2.07 19.96
C SER A 288 -30.15 -0.85 20.51
N ALA A 289 -30.52 0.32 20.03
CA ALA A 289 -29.93 1.59 20.47
C ALA A 289 -30.92 2.75 20.29
N PRO A 290 -30.80 3.81 21.10
CA PRO A 290 -31.62 5.01 20.93
C PRO A 290 -31.27 5.73 19.62
N LEU A 291 -32.24 6.46 19.07
CA LEU A 291 -32.11 7.20 17.81
C LEU A 291 -31.02 8.30 17.86
N GLY A 292 -30.75 8.88 19.04
CA GLY A 292 -29.72 9.89 19.28
C GLY A 292 -30.20 11.10 20.07
N PRO A 293 -29.33 12.09 20.35
CA PRO A 293 -29.68 13.27 21.12
C PRO A 293 -30.73 14.11 20.38
N GLY A 294 -31.96 14.13 20.91
CA GLY A 294 -33.09 14.92 20.40
C GLY A 294 -34.17 14.13 19.64
N GLY A 295 -34.01 12.81 19.47
CA GLY A 295 -35.02 11.95 18.85
C GLY A 295 -35.56 10.91 19.82
N ASP A 296 -36.88 10.83 19.95
CA ASP A 296 -37.55 9.84 20.79
C ASP A 296 -37.76 8.54 19.98
N GLY A 297 -37.14 7.43 20.37
CA GLY A 297 -37.25 6.16 19.65
C GLY A 297 -36.05 5.23 19.76
N VAL A 298 -36.29 3.93 19.53
CA VAL A 298 -35.27 2.86 19.58
C VAL A 298 -35.18 2.18 18.23
N VAL A 299 -33.96 2.12 17.68
CA VAL A 299 -33.64 1.37 16.47
C VAL A 299 -33.17 -0.03 16.89
N THR A 300 -33.76 -1.06 16.29
CA THR A 300 -33.46 -2.47 16.58
C THR A 300 -33.19 -3.24 15.30
N SER A 301 -32.11 -4.01 15.25
CA SER A 301 -31.85 -4.99 14.19
C SER A 301 -32.65 -6.27 14.43
N VAL A 302 -33.35 -6.78 13.42
CA VAL A 302 -34.29 -7.89 13.54
C VAL A 302 -33.71 -9.19 13.01
N LYS A 303 -33.28 -9.19 11.75
CA LYS A 303 -32.83 -10.41 11.05
C LYS A 303 -31.80 -10.09 9.98
N VAL A 304 -30.94 -11.07 9.71
CA VAL A 304 -30.03 -11.08 8.57
C VAL A 304 -30.69 -11.83 7.41
N SER A 305 -30.58 -11.32 6.19
CA SER A 305 -30.91 -12.02 4.95
C SER A 305 -29.76 -11.91 3.95
N ASP A 306 -29.77 -12.79 2.94
CA ASP A 306 -28.84 -12.73 1.81
C ASP A 306 -27.37 -12.76 2.23
N LEU A 307 -27.03 -13.60 3.23
CA LEU A 307 -25.67 -13.72 3.77
C LEU A 307 -24.76 -14.55 2.85
N GLU A 308 -24.03 -13.84 2.01
CA GLU A 308 -23.07 -14.36 1.05
C GLU A 308 -21.63 -14.06 1.49
N GLY A 309 -20.68 -14.80 0.93
CA GLY A 309 -19.25 -14.66 1.26
C GLY A 309 -18.67 -15.85 2.03
N ASP A 310 -17.38 -15.72 2.35
CA ASP A 310 -16.52 -16.76 2.91
C ASP A 310 -15.55 -16.22 3.96
N ALA A 311 -15.04 -17.13 4.80
CA ALA A 311 -14.03 -16.82 5.79
C ALA A 311 -13.04 -17.97 5.92
N SER A 312 -11.75 -17.65 5.87
CA SER A 312 -10.68 -18.62 6.04
C SER A 312 -9.49 -18.07 6.83
N ILE A 313 -8.82 -18.98 7.53
CA ILE A 313 -7.60 -18.67 8.27
C ILE A 313 -6.44 -19.32 7.54
N ALA A 314 -5.59 -18.50 6.93
CA ALA A 314 -4.42 -18.95 6.19
C ALA A 314 -3.15 -18.79 7.02
N VAL A 315 -2.39 -19.88 7.19
CA VAL A 315 -1.06 -19.87 7.81
C VAL A 315 -0.01 -19.81 6.69
N VAL A 316 0.71 -18.70 6.60
CA VAL A 316 1.73 -18.48 5.59
C VAL A 316 3.05 -18.16 6.27
N ARG A 317 4.06 -19.02 6.07
CA ARG A 317 5.41 -18.85 6.64
C ARG A 317 5.41 -18.63 8.16
N GLY A 318 4.48 -19.29 8.85
CA GLY A 318 4.35 -19.21 10.30
C GLY A 318 3.57 -17.98 10.82
N ALA A 319 2.90 -17.23 9.94
CA ALA A 319 2.00 -16.14 10.32
C ALA A 319 0.55 -16.47 9.92
N LYS A 320 -0.39 -16.32 10.86
CA LYS A 320 -1.83 -16.42 10.59
C LYS A 320 -2.31 -15.17 9.86
N ARG A 321 -3.16 -15.38 8.86
CA ARG A 321 -3.89 -14.35 8.12
C ARG A 321 -5.37 -14.68 8.23
N TYR A 322 -6.11 -13.75 8.80
CA TYR A 322 -7.55 -13.84 8.98
C TYR A 322 -8.21 -13.17 7.76
N ILE A 323 -8.84 -13.97 6.92
CA ILE A 323 -9.42 -13.53 5.66
C ILE A 323 -10.92 -13.79 5.79
N PHE A 324 -11.71 -12.75 5.62
CA PHE A 324 -13.14 -12.87 5.47
C PHE A 324 -13.64 -11.78 4.56
N ASP A 325 -14.71 -12.08 3.85
CA ASP A 325 -15.44 -11.17 2.97
C ASP A 325 -16.91 -11.60 3.03
N PHE A 326 -17.78 -10.72 3.51
CA PHE A 326 -19.21 -10.98 3.63
C PHE A 326 -20.04 -9.83 3.09
N ALA A 327 -21.14 -10.20 2.43
CA ALA A 327 -22.21 -9.29 2.04
C ALA A 327 -23.52 -9.82 2.60
N PHE A 328 -24.34 -8.94 3.17
CA PHE A 328 -25.65 -9.32 3.74
C PHE A 328 -26.57 -8.13 3.93
N THR A 329 -27.87 -8.39 4.07
CA THR A 329 -28.87 -7.38 4.38
C THR A 329 -29.36 -7.54 5.82
N LEU A 330 -29.34 -6.46 6.60
CA LEU A 330 -29.82 -6.42 7.97
C LEU A 330 -31.14 -5.65 8.05
N ALA A 331 -32.24 -6.36 8.31
CA ALA A 331 -33.54 -5.74 8.53
C ALA A 331 -33.55 -5.01 9.88
N CYS A 332 -33.94 -3.75 9.88
CA CYS A 332 -33.95 -2.86 11.04
C CYS A 332 -35.34 -2.23 11.23
N THR A 333 -35.72 -2.00 12.49
CA THR A 333 -36.96 -1.32 12.85
C THR A 333 -36.70 -0.15 13.77
N LEU A 334 -37.44 0.95 13.60
CA LEU A 334 -37.51 2.06 14.54
C LEU A 334 -38.88 2.06 15.21
N THR A 335 -38.88 1.98 16.54
CA THR A 335 -40.09 2.09 17.36
C THR A 335 -40.13 3.45 18.05
N GLN A 336 -41.17 4.24 17.80
CA GLN A 336 -41.45 5.54 18.42
C GLN A 336 -42.88 5.53 18.99
N GLY A 337 -43.02 5.18 20.27
CA GLY A 337 -44.36 4.93 20.86
C GLY A 337 -45.07 3.77 20.15
N ASP A 338 -46.24 4.04 19.58
CA ASP A 338 -47.04 3.05 18.81
C ASP A 338 -46.62 2.91 17.34
N ASN A 339 -45.76 3.79 16.84
CA ASN A 339 -45.34 3.78 15.44
C ASN A 339 -44.09 2.93 15.24
N VAL A 340 -44.19 1.95 14.34
CA VAL A 340 -43.07 1.10 13.93
C VAL A 340 -42.74 1.36 12.46
N VAL A 341 -41.49 1.72 12.19
CA VAL A 341 -40.97 1.94 10.84
C VAL A 341 -39.92 0.90 10.51
N THR A 342 -39.95 0.33 9.31
CA THR A 342 -39.00 -0.68 8.85
C THR A 342 -38.00 -0.09 7.85
N GLY A 343 -36.81 -0.66 7.80
CA GLY A 343 -35.77 -0.34 6.83
C GLY A 343 -34.70 -1.43 6.79
N ASP A 344 -33.93 -1.46 5.71
CA ASP A 344 -32.87 -2.43 5.49
C ASP A 344 -31.51 -1.74 5.47
N LEU A 345 -30.51 -2.37 6.07
CA LEU A 345 -29.12 -1.93 6.05
C LEU A 345 -28.30 -3.00 5.33
N LYS A 346 -27.87 -2.70 4.11
CA LYS A 346 -27.06 -3.62 3.30
C LYS A 346 -25.60 -3.41 3.59
N PHE A 347 -24.89 -4.48 3.93
CA PHE A 347 -23.44 -4.52 3.96
C PHE A 347 -22.97 -5.00 2.60
N LEU A 348 -22.34 -4.09 1.85
CA LEU A 348 -21.82 -4.35 0.51
C LEU A 348 -20.44 -5.00 0.60
N ASP A 349 -19.64 -4.59 1.59
CA ASP A 349 -18.30 -5.10 1.85
C ASP A 349 -18.03 -5.12 3.37
N LEU A 350 -18.04 -6.33 3.94
CA LEU A 350 -17.58 -6.60 5.30
C LEU A 350 -16.34 -7.50 5.24
N SER A 351 -15.19 -6.90 4.97
CA SER A 351 -13.92 -7.60 4.85
C SER A 351 -12.94 -7.36 6.01
N SER A 352 -11.89 -8.17 6.07
CA SER A 352 -10.81 -8.00 7.05
C SER A 352 -9.89 -6.81 6.78
N ASP A 353 -9.94 -6.18 5.60
CA ASP A 353 -9.14 -5.02 5.22
C ASP A 353 -9.88 -3.67 5.33
N CYS A 354 -11.20 -3.67 5.53
CA CYS A 354 -12.01 -2.46 5.73
C CYS A 354 -11.67 -1.65 6.99
N GLY A 355 -10.95 -2.22 7.97
CA GLY A 355 -10.51 -1.50 9.17
C GLY A 355 -11.64 -0.92 10.04
N GLY A 356 -12.87 -1.44 9.90
CA GLY A 356 -14.07 -0.98 10.61
C GLY A 356 -14.93 0.06 9.87
N ASP A 357 -14.52 0.51 8.69
CA ASP A 357 -15.30 1.41 7.83
C ASP A 357 -16.00 0.60 6.72
N TYR A 358 -17.04 -0.13 7.12
CA TYR A 358 -17.78 -1.03 6.22
C TYR A 358 -18.64 -0.24 5.23
N ASP A 359 -18.59 -0.62 3.95
CA ASP A 359 -19.44 -0.02 2.93
C ASP A 359 -20.89 -0.50 3.12
N VAL A 360 -21.78 0.45 3.41
CA VAL A 360 -23.18 0.15 3.73
C VAL A 360 -24.16 1.05 2.99
N GLU A 361 -25.29 0.45 2.61
CA GLU A 361 -26.40 1.16 1.99
C GLU A 361 -27.65 1.05 2.88
N ALA A 362 -28.17 2.19 3.34
CA ALA A 362 -29.42 2.25 4.10
C ALA A 362 -30.62 2.45 3.17
N VAL A 363 -31.54 1.49 3.14
CA VAL A 363 -32.75 1.50 2.32
C VAL A 363 -33.97 1.58 3.23
N VAL A 364 -34.65 2.73 3.22
CA VAL A 364 -35.88 2.94 4.01
C VAL A 364 -36.99 3.37 3.08
N ALA A 365 -38.00 2.51 2.87
CA ALA A 365 -39.08 2.75 1.91
C ALA A 365 -39.92 3.99 2.26
N SER A 366 -40.06 4.27 3.57
CA SER A 366 -40.81 5.40 4.13
C SER A 366 -39.98 6.69 4.31
N ARG A 367 -38.74 6.74 3.81
CA ARG A 367 -37.79 7.86 3.99
C ARG A 367 -38.38 9.23 3.67
N TYR A 368 -39.19 9.32 2.62
CA TYR A 368 -39.77 10.58 2.13
C TYR A 368 -41.24 10.74 2.54
N GLN A 369 -41.82 9.73 3.19
CA GLN A 369 -43.25 9.66 3.50
C GLN A 369 -43.51 9.93 5.00
N SER A 370 -42.57 9.64 5.89
CA SER A 370 -42.73 9.88 7.33
C SER A 370 -41.47 10.43 7.99
N GLU A 371 -41.66 11.25 9.04
CA GLU A 371 -40.55 11.75 9.87
C GLU A 371 -39.78 10.60 10.53
N GLY A 372 -40.48 9.53 10.94
CA GLY A 372 -39.86 8.30 11.45
C GLY A 372 -39.00 7.59 10.39
N GLY A 373 -39.43 7.56 9.12
CA GLY A 373 -38.63 7.00 8.02
C GLY A 373 -37.37 7.82 7.74
N LYS A 374 -37.47 9.15 7.78
CA LYS A 374 -36.32 10.06 7.65
C LYS A 374 -35.34 9.89 8.82
N ALA A 375 -35.86 9.77 10.04
CA ALA A 375 -35.09 9.52 11.25
C ALA A 375 -34.35 8.16 11.21
N LEU A 376 -35.06 7.09 10.85
CA LEU A 376 -34.46 5.75 10.70
C LEU A 376 -33.35 5.77 9.64
N HIS A 377 -33.61 6.37 8.48
CA HIS A 377 -32.58 6.48 7.44
C HIS A 377 -31.35 7.25 7.92
N ALA A 378 -31.53 8.37 8.64
CA ALA A 378 -30.42 9.13 9.21
C ALA A 378 -29.62 8.31 10.24
N ALA A 379 -30.31 7.53 11.08
CA ALA A 379 -29.66 6.67 12.07
C ALA A 379 -28.89 5.51 11.42
N LEU A 380 -29.42 4.90 10.35
CA LEU A 380 -28.73 3.83 9.63
C LEU A 380 -27.54 4.33 8.81
N ASN A 381 -27.64 5.51 8.20
CA ASN A 381 -26.61 6.06 7.31
C ASN A 381 -25.47 6.78 8.05
N SER A 382 -25.71 7.28 9.26
CA SER A 382 -24.71 8.02 10.03
C SER A 382 -23.87 7.07 10.88
N THR A 383 -22.57 6.97 10.60
CA THR A 383 -21.61 6.17 11.41
C THR A 383 -21.50 6.65 12.85
N ALA A 384 -21.83 7.92 13.11
CA ALA A 384 -21.86 8.49 14.45
C ALA A 384 -23.17 8.22 15.22
N SER A 385 -24.16 7.56 14.61
CA SER A 385 -25.40 7.24 15.31
C SER A 385 -25.16 6.21 16.43
N PRO A 386 -25.91 6.27 17.54
CA PRO A 386 -25.76 5.28 18.60
C PRO A 386 -25.98 3.85 18.12
N PHE A 387 -26.91 3.65 17.18
CA PHE A 387 -27.15 2.34 16.57
C PHE A 387 -25.96 1.83 15.76
N ARG A 388 -25.36 2.67 14.91
CA ARG A 388 -24.17 2.28 14.13
C ARG A 388 -22.96 2.02 15.03
N GLN A 389 -22.81 2.79 16.11
CA GLN A 389 -21.76 2.52 17.12
C GLN A 389 -21.99 1.20 17.85
N ALA A 390 -23.22 0.89 18.25
CA ALA A 390 -23.56 -0.38 18.89
C ALA A 390 -23.31 -1.56 17.95
N LEU A 391 -23.69 -1.44 16.68
CA LEU A 391 -23.46 -2.46 15.67
C LEU A 391 -21.96 -2.65 15.38
N ALA A 392 -21.20 -1.55 15.28
CA ALA A 392 -19.74 -1.61 15.12
C ALA A 392 -19.06 -2.29 16.32
N ALA A 393 -19.55 -2.10 17.55
CA ALA A 393 -19.05 -2.79 18.73
C ALA A 393 -19.30 -4.30 18.66
N GLN A 394 -20.46 -4.75 18.18
CA GLN A 394 -20.74 -6.18 17.98
C GLN A 394 -19.84 -6.79 16.88
N LEU A 395 -19.63 -6.07 15.78
CA LEU A 395 -18.71 -6.50 14.72
C LEU A 395 -17.25 -6.52 15.20
N ALA A 396 -16.85 -5.63 16.10
CA ALA A 396 -15.52 -5.68 16.72
C ALA A 396 -15.35 -6.94 17.60
N ILE A 397 -16.40 -7.38 18.30
CA ILE A 397 -16.40 -8.65 19.04
C ILE A 397 -16.25 -9.83 18.09
N PHE A 398 -16.95 -9.84 16.95
CA PHE A 398 -16.77 -10.85 15.91
C PHE A 398 -15.31 -10.96 15.47
N VAL A 399 -14.66 -9.84 15.13
CA VAL A 399 -13.26 -9.81 14.70
C VAL A 399 -12.32 -10.31 15.81
N GLN A 400 -12.55 -9.90 17.05
CA GLN A 400 -11.76 -10.35 18.19
C GLN A 400 -11.87 -11.86 18.40
N GLU A 401 -13.07 -12.41 18.38
CA GLU A 401 -13.29 -13.86 18.50
C GLU A 401 -12.71 -14.61 17.31
N TYR A 402 -12.84 -14.09 16.09
CA TYR A 402 -12.27 -14.72 14.90
C TYR A 402 -10.74 -14.81 14.97
N HIS A 403 -10.09 -13.80 15.55
CA HIS A 403 -8.65 -13.77 15.79
C HIS A 403 -8.17 -14.71 16.92
N THR A 404 -9.08 -15.35 17.67
CA THR A 404 -8.69 -16.35 18.69
C THR A 404 -8.39 -17.72 18.10
N PHE A 405 -8.85 -18.01 16.88
CA PHE A 405 -8.53 -19.23 16.14
C PHE A 405 -7.13 -19.19 15.53
#